data_AF-A0A941F1J2-F1
#
_entry.id   AF-A0A941F1J2-F1
#
_cell.length_a   1.000
_cell.length_b   1.000
_cell.length_c   1.000
_cell.angle_alpha   90.00
_cell.angle_beta   90.00
_cell.angle_gamma   90.00
#
_symmetry.space_group_name_H-M   'P 1'
#
loop_
_entity.id
_entity.type
_entity.pdbx_description
1 polymer ?
#
loop_
_entity_poly.entity_id
_entity_poly.type
_entity_poly.pdbx_seq_one_letter_code
_entity_poly.pdbx_strand_id
1 'polypeptide(L)'
;MAAAFFHVSQATVSRRWDLLRPVIATVLEDLAPDPRAIARAGTALVDGTICPTWDWKHRGDLYSVKAGYAGMNVQIACSMDGDLAAIGPMPIPGARHDAYAYAASGLKNLMHGIHQLADLGYVGVEGIDLVPYKRRPGRDLHENHKRDNMLLSGVRAAVERAVAHVKSWRILSEEGGRYRAPLEKFPEVLAAVTGLINLRRFLRVAYE
;
A
#
# COMPACT_ATOMS: atom_id res chain seq x y z
N MET A 1 4.43 5.18 24.32
CA MET A 1 4.52 3.74 24.64
C MET A 1 5.98 3.29 24.76
N ALA A 2 6.83 3.41 23.72
CA ALA A 2 8.26 3.01 23.80
C ALA A 2 9.07 3.72 24.90
N ALA A 3 8.92 5.05 25.05
CA ALA A 3 9.64 5.82 26.06
C ALA A 3 9.34 5.34 27.49
N ALA A 4 8.06 5.07 27.78
CA ALA A 4 7.63 4.52 29.06
C ALA A 4 8.15 3.10 29.29
N PHE A 5 8.10 2.25 28.24
CA PHE A 5 8.58 0.87 28.31
C PHE A 5 10.09 0.78 28.58
N PHE A 6 10.89 1.61 27.91
CA PHE A 6 12.35 1.64 28.07
C PHE A 6 12.82 2.57 29.19
N HIS A 7 11.91 3.20 29.95
CA HIS A 7 12.24 4.18 31.00
C HIS A 7 13.17 5.32 30.53
N VAL A 8 12.94 5.83 29.32
CA VAL A 8 13.71 6.94 28.73
C VAL A 8 12.79 8.06 28.24
N SER A 9 13.36 9.22 27.89
CA SER A 9 12.60 10.31 27.29
C SER A 9 12.16 10.00 25.84
N GLN A 10 11.05 10.59 25.40
CA GLN A 10 10.60 10.52 24.00
C GLN A 10 11.70 11.00 23.02
N ALA A 11 12.45 12.05 23.38
CA ALA A 11 13.57 12.52 22.57
C ALA A 11 14.67 11.46 22.39
N THR A 12 14.90 10.62 23.40
CA THR A 12 15.87 9.51 23.30
C THR A 12 15.35 8.42 22.36
N VAL A 13 14.07 8.07 22.44
CA VAL A 13 13.43 7.15 21.48
C VAL A 13 13.56 7.68 20.06
N SER A 14 13.23 8.94 19.81
CA SER A 14 13.32 9.55 18.48
C SER A 14 14.75 9.54 17.93
N ARG A 15 15.77 9.88 18.75
CA ARG A 15 17.17 9.82 18.32
C ARG A 15 17.62 8.40 17.98
N ARG A 16 17.19 7.40 18.77
CA ARG A 16 17.50 5.99 18.50
C ARG A 16 16.79 5.49 17.25
N TRP A 17 15.53 5.87 17.05
CA TRP A 17 14.79 5.59 15.82
C TRP A 17 15.49 6.18 14.60
N ASP A 18 15.94 7.45 14.68
CA ASP A 18 16.65 8.09 13.58
C ASP A 18 17.98 7.42 13.24
N LEU A 19 18.66 6.86 14.24
CA LEU A 19 19.87 6.06 14.02
C LEU A 19 19.57 4.69 13.39
N LEU A 20 18.51 4.01 13.85
CA LEU A 20 18.24 2.62 13.49
C LEU A 20 17.42 2.46 12.21
N ARG A 21 16.48 3.38 11.92
CA ARG A 21 15.59 3.31 10.76
C ARG A 21 16.33 3.07 9.43
N PRO A 22 17.38 3.82 9.06
CA PRO A 22 18.07 3.58 7.80
C PRO A 22 18.75 2.21 7.76
N VAL A 23 19.34 1.76 8.87
CA VAL A 23 19.97 0.43 8.98
C VAL A 23 18.92 -0.67 8.81
N ILE A 24 17.77 -0.52 9.47
CA ILE A 24 16.64 -1.46 9.33
C ILE A 24 16.15 -1.50 7.88
N ALA A 25 15.97 -0.34 7.24
CA ALA A 25 15.53 -0.27 5.86
C ALA A 25 16.52 -0.98 4.92
N THR A 26 17.83 -0.74 5.07
CA THR A 26 18.87 -1.38 4.27
C THR A 26 18.92 -2.90 4.47
N VAL A 27 18.90 -3.38 5.73
CA VAL A 27 18.95 -4.83 6.01
C VAL A 27 17.72 -5.56 5.46
N LEU A 28 16.59 -4.88 5.35
CA LEU A 28 15.34 -5.45 4.87
C LEU A 28 15.10 -5.25 3.38
N GLU A 29 15.96 -4.52 2.67
CA GLU A 29 15.82 -4.22 1.24
C GLU A 29 15.82 -5.51 0.41
N ASP A 30 16.76 -6.41 0.68
CA ASP A 30 16.86 -7.73 0.04
C ASP A 30 15.70 -8.67 0.39
N LEU A 31 14.90 -8.31 1.40
CA LEU A 31 13.71 -9.04 1.79
C LEU A 31 12.44 -8.47 1.16
N ALA A 32 12.51 -7.46 0.30
CA ALA A 32 11.35 -7.05 -0.48
C ALA A 32 10.83 -8.24 -1.32
N PRO A 33 9.50 -8.43 -1.42
CA PRO A 33 8.95 -9.51 -2.23
C PRO A 33 9.28 -9.28 -3.71
N ASP A 34 9.68 -10.34 -4.43
CA ASP A 34 9.75 -10.32 -5.89
C ASP A 34 8.31 -10.44 -6.45
N PRO A 35 7.79 -9.40 -7.13
CA PRO A 35 6.44 -9.43 -7.66
C PRO A 35 6.19 -10.60 -8.62
N ARG A 36 7.20 -11.02 -9.39
CA ARG A 36 7.07 -12.13 -10.34
C ARG A 36 6.98 -13.47 -9.61
N ALA A 37 7.79 -13.66 -8.57
CA ALA A 37 7.72 -14.85 -7.74
C ALA A 37 6.37 -14.98 -7.01
N ILE A 38 5.79 -13.86 -6.57
CA ILE A 38 4.50 -13.87 -5.85
C ILE A 38 3.32 -14.02 -6.80
N ALA A 39 3.30 -13.28 -7.92
CA ALA A 39 2.22 -13.36 -8.90
C ALA A 39 2.30 -14.64 -9.76
N ARG A 40 3.45 -15.33 -9.81
CA ARG A 40 3.68 -16.60 -10.54
C ARG A 40 3.17 -16.58 -11.99
N ALA A 41 3.48 -15.51 -12.72
CA ALA A 41 3.00 -15.23 -14.09
C ALA A 41 1.47 -15.04 -14.24
N GLY A 42 0.72 -15.02 -13.14
CA GLY A 42 -0.70 -14.67 -13.12
C GLY A 42 -0.94 -13.17 -13.04
N THR A 43 -2.22 -12.82 -12.79
CA THR A 43 -2.67 -11.44 -12.62
C THR A 43 -2.43 -10.97 -11.18
N ALA A 44 -1.86 -9.78 -11.01
CA ALA A 44 -1.78 -9.09 -9.73
C ALA A 44 -2.97 -8.14 -9.55
N LEU A 45 -3.43 -8.02 -8.31
CA LEU A 45 -4.43 -7.03 -7.93
C LEU A 45 -3.73 -5.78 -7.42
N VAL A 46 -4.16 -4.61 -7.90
CA VAL A 46 -3.61 -3.30 -7.51
C VAL A 46 -4.69 -2.49 -6.81
N ASP A 47 -4.33 -1.90 -5.67
CA ASP A 47 -5.17 -0.96 -4.96
C ASP A 47 -4.35 0.10 -4.20
N GLY A 48 -5.02 1.20 -3.87
CA GLY A 48 -4.47 2.32 -3.13
C GLY A 48 -5.08 2.39 -1.75
N THR A 49 -4.28 2.71 -0.74
CA THR A 49 -4.78 2.91 0.61
C THR A 49 -4.18 4.15 1.25
N ILE A 50 -4.99 4.90 1.99
CA ILE A 50 -4.50 6.06 2.74
C ILE A 50 -3.96 5.57 4.09
N CYS A 51 -2.67 5.74 4.30
CA CYS A 51 -2.00 5.57 5.59
C CYS A 51 -2.08 6.90 6.36
N PRO A 52 -2.80 6.94 7.51
CA PRO A 52 -3.03 8.19 8.22
C PRO A 52 -1.75 8.85 8.70
N THR A 53 -1.63 10.14 8.50
CA THR A 53 -0.59 10.97 9.11
C THR A 53 -1.20 11.84 10.19
N TRP A 54 -0.35 12.38 11.06
CA TRP A 54 -0.73 13.51 11.90
C TRP A 54 -1.26 14.66 11.03
N ASP A 55 -2.12 15.50 11.61
CA ASP A 55 -2.65 16.65 10.88
C ASP A 55 -1.58 17.74 10.77
N TRP A 56 -0.86 17.73 9.66
CA TRP A 56 0.12 18.73 9.30
C TRP A 56 -0.62 19.94 8.74
N LYS A 57 -1.01 20.87 9.62
CA LYS A 57 -1.84 22.06 9.28
C LYS A 57 -1.41 22.85 8.03
N HIS A 58 -0.14 22.79 7.65
CA HIS A 58 0.42 23.49 6.49
C HIS A 58 0.44 22.66 5.19
N ARG A 59 0.00 21.40 5.22
CA ARG A 59 0.06 20.43 4.11
C ARG A 59 -1.33 19.98 3.68
N GLY A 60 -2.06 20.88 3.01
CA GLY A 60 -3.39 20.59 2.47
C GLY A 60 -3.42 19.46 1.42
N ASP A 61 -2.29 19.17 0.79
CA ASP A 61 -2.11 18.10 -0.19
C ASP A 61 -2.20 16.68 0.41
N LEU A 62 -2.16 16.55 1.74
CA LEU A 62 -2.30 15.28 2.43
C LEU A 62 -3.76 14.86 2.66
N TYR A 63 -4.71 15.80 2.61
CA TYR A 63 -6.09 15.50 2.96
C TYR A 63 -6.78 14.69 1.87
N SER A 64 -7.11 13.45 2.16
CA SER A 64 -7.90 12.61 1.28
C SER A 64 -9.39 12.82 1.55
N VAL A 65 -10.11 13.35 0.57
CA VAL A 65 -11.58 13.50 0.66
C VAL A 65 -12.27 12.16 0.84
N LYS A 66 -11.80 11.11 0.13
CA LYS A 66 -12.35 9.76 0.21
C LYS A 66 -12.17 9.13 1.60
N ALA A 67 -11.00 9.34 2.23
CA ALA A 67 -10.73 8.77 3.55
C ALA A 67 -11.23 9.66 4.71
N GLY A 68 -11.46 10.96 4.47
CA GLY A 68 -11.88 11.91 5.49
C GLY A 68 -10.77 12.35 6.45
N TYR A 69 -9.50 12.16 6.09
CA TYR A 69 -8.36 12.55 6.91
C TYR A 69 -7.07 12.78 6.09
N ALA A 70 -6.10 13.44 6.73
CA ALA A 70 -4.75 13.59 6.21
C ALA A 70 -3.96 12.28 6.25
N GLY A 71 -3.29 11.95 5.15
CA GLY A 71 -2.44 10.77 5.07
C GLY A 71 -1.63 10.68 3.78
N MET A 72 -0.85 9.61 3.69
CA MET A 72 -0.14 9.23 2.47
C MET A 72 -0.91 8.13 1.74
N ASN A 73 -1.17 8.33 0.46
CA ASN A 73 -1.60 7.28 -0.45
C ASN A 73 -0.44 6.31 -0.71
N VAL A 74 -0.60 5.07 -0.25
CA VAL A 74 0.31 3.95 -0.44
C VAL A 74 -0.32 2.98 -1.43
N GLN A 75 0.41 2.70 -2.49
CA GLN A 75 -0.04 1.82 -3.57
C GLN A 75 0.47 0.40 -3.33
N ILE A 76 -0.40 -0.58 -3.48
CA ILE A 76 -0.14 -1.97 -3.11
C ILE A 76 -0.50 -2.87 -4.30
N ALA A 77 0.33 -3.88 -4.54
CA ALA A 77 0.02 -4.99 -5.42
C ALA A 77 0.06 -6.32 -4.65
N CYS A 78 -0.86 -7.23 -4.93
CA CYS A 78 -0.89 -8.58 -4.36
C CYS A 78 -1.25 -9.65 -5.39
N SER A 79 -1.04 -10.92 -5.08
CA SER A 79 -1.57 -12.03 -5.88
C SER A 79 -3.10 -12.09 -5.78
N MET A 80 -3.72 -12.95 -6.61
CA MET A 80 -5.16 -13.24 -6.56
C MET A 80 -5.62 -13.83 -5.23
N ASP A 81 -4.71 -14.44 -4.45
CA ASP A 81 -5.00 -14.99 -3.12
C ASP A 81 -4.90 -13.94 -2.00
N GLY A 82 -4.30 -12.78 -2.31
CA GLY A 82 -4.08 -11.69 -1.36
C GLY A 82 -2.67 -11.65 -0.78
N ASP A 83 -1.72 -12.40 -1.34
CA ASP A 83 -0.34 -12.35 -0.90
C ASP A 83 0.35 -11.09 -1.41
N LEU A 84 0.97 -10.32 -0.51
CA LEU A 84 1.66 -9.09 -0.87
C LEU A 84 2.77 -9.35 -1.91
N ALA A 85 2.65 -8.72 -3.07
CA ALA A 85 3.59 -8.82 -4.18
C ALA A 85 4.51 -7.60 -4.27
N ALA A 86 3.97 -6.40 -4.01
CA ALA A 86 4.75 -5.16 -3.93
C ALA A 86 4.01 -4.08 -3.13
N ILE A 87 4.78 -3.13 -2.60
CA ILE A 87 4.32 -1.82 -2.14
C ILE A 87 5.11 -0.78 -2.93
N GLY A 88 4.44 0.25 -3.43
CA GLY A 88 5.10 1.38 -4.08
C GLY A 88 6.09 2.04 -3.11
N PRO A 89 7.39 2.16 -3.46
CA PRO A 89 8.41 2.66 -2.54
C PRO A 89 8.18 4.12 -2.13
N MET A 90 7.53 4.92 -2.98
CA MET A 90 7.24 6.32 -2.70
C MET A 90 5.80 6.50 -2.23
N PRO A 91 5.57 6.94 -0.98
CA PRO A 91 4.25 7.34 -0.50
C PRO A 91 3.84 8.66 -1.17
N ILE A 92 2.60 8.76 -1.63
CA ILE A 92 2.10 9.92 -2.38
C ILE A 92 1.14 10.73 -1.50
N PRO A 93 1.11 12.08 -1.57
CA PRO A 93 0.14 12.86 -0.80
C PRO A 93 -1.31 12.40 -1.03
N GLY A 94 -2.07 12.24 0.06
CA GLY A 94 -3.40 11.61 0.06
C GLY A 94 -4.48 12.32 -0.77
N ALA A 95 -4.28 13.58 -1.16
CA ALA A 95 -5.19 14.28 -2.06
C ALA A 95 -5.06 13.83 -3.54
N ARG A 96 -4.00 13.09 -3.90
CA ARG A 96 -3.79 12.62 -5.27
C ARG A 96 -4.66 11.41 -5.58
N HIS A 97 -5.22 11.39 -6.80
CA HIS A 97 -5.96 10.26 -7.32
C HIS A 97 -5.07 9.03 -7.54
N ASP A 98 -5.65 7.85 -7.41
CA ASP A 98 -4.94 6.57 -7.47
C ASP A 98 -4.19 6.36 -8.79
N ALA A 99 -4.77 6.74 -9.94
CA ALA A 99 -4.08 6.73 -11.23
C ALA A 99 -2.73 7.48 -11.22
N TYR A 100 -2.68 8.65 -10.59
CA TYR A 100 -1.43 9.41 -10.44
C TYR A 100 -0.51 8.71 -9.44
N ALA A 101 -1.06 8.29 -8.29
CA ALA A 101 -0.28 7.68 -7.23
C ALA A 101 0.39 6.37 -7.68
N TYR A 102 -0.27 5.56 -8.50
CA TYR A 102 0.26 4.33 -9.06
C TYR A 102 1.59 4.53 -9.78
N ALA A 103 1.63 5.49 -10.71
CA ALA A 103 2.85 5.81 -11.44
C ALA A 103 3.88 6.51 -10.54
N ALA A 104 3.46 7.54 -9.80
CA ALA A 104 4.36 8.35 -8.98
C ALA A 104 4.98 7.56 -7.80
N SER A 105 4.30 6.53 -7.31
CA SER A 105 4.78 5.69 -6.22
C SER A 105 5.93 4.77 -6.63
N GLY A 106 6.14 4.56 -7.93
CA GLY A 106 7.07 3.58 -8.47
C GLY A 106 6.48 2.16 -8.60
N LEU A 107 5.25 1.91 -8.11
CA LEU A 107 4.62 0.59 -8.21
C LEU A 107 4.47 0.13 -9.66
N LYS A 108 4.16 1.04 -10.59
CA LYS A 108 4.11 0.75 -12.03
C LYS A 108 5.38 0.04 -12.55
N ASN A 109 6.55 0.49 -12.09
CA ASN A 109 7.82 -0.05 -12.55
C ASN A 109 8.10 -1.42 -11.92
N LEU A 110 7.78 -1.59 -10.63
CA LEU A 110 7.90 -2.89 -9.94
C LEU A 110 7.02 -3.97 -10.58
N MET A 111 5.85 -3.58 -11.07
CA MET A 111 4.89 -4.49 -11.69
C MET A 111 5.07 -4.62 -13.21
N HIS A 112 6.14 -4.06 -13.79
CA HIS A 112 6.34 -4.06 -15.23
C HIS A 112 6.38 -5.49 -15.79
N GLY A 113 5.52 -5.75 -16.78
CA GLY A 113 5.39 -7.06 -17.43
C GLY A 113 4.70 -8.12 -16.57
N ILE A 114 3.85 -7.70 -15.63
CA ILE A 114 2.88 -8.53 -14.89
C ILE A 114 1.48 -8.01 -15.22
N HIS A 115 0.55 -8.92 -15.54
CA HIS A 115 -0.85 -8.54 -15.77
C HIS A 115 -1.47 -7.99 -14.50
N GLN A 116 -2.24 -6.92 -14.61
CA GLN A 116 -2.78 -6.21 -13.45
C GLN A 116 -4.27 -5.96 -13.59
N LEU A 117 -4.96 -6.12 -12.46
CA LEU A 117 -6.35 -5.78 -12.28
C LEU A 117 -6.47 -4.74 -11.18
N ALA A 118 -7.20 -3.66 -11.44
CA ALA A 118 -7.41 -2.60 -10.46
C ALA A 118 -8.87 -2.11 -10.46
N ASP A 119 -9.17 -1.16 -9.57
CA ASP A 119 -10.50 -0.58 -9.48
C ASP A 119 -10.75 0.53 -10.52
N LEU A 120 -11.94 1.14 -10.47
CA LEU A 120 -12.34 2.20 -11.41
C LEU A 120 -11.49 3.48 -11.30
N GLY A 121 -10.75 3.68 -10.20
CA GLY A 121 -9.82 4.78 -10.02
C GLY A 121 -8.59 4.71 -10.93
N TYR A 122 -8.37 3.57 -11.59
CA TYR A 122 -7.24 3.30 -12.46
C TYR A 122 -7.61 3.19 -13.95
N VAL A 123 -8.85 3.55 -14.32
CA VAL A 123 -9.31 3.51 -15.71
C VAL A 123 -8.36 4.35 -16.60
N GLY A 124 -7.83 3.73 -17.66
CA GLY A 124 -6.95 4.38 -18.63
C GLY A 124 -5.49 4.50 -18.20
N VAL A 125 -5.10 3.87 -17.09
CA VAL A 125 -3.71 3.82 -16.62
C VAL A 125 -2.94 2.75 -17.41
N GLU A 126 -1.83 3.15 -18.02
CA GLU A 126 -0.92 2.21 -18.70
C GLU A 126 -0.32 1.22 -17.71
N GLY A 127 -0.33 -0.07 -18.07
CA GLY A 127 0.15 -1.17 -17.24
C GLY A 127 -0.95 -1.86 -16.42
N ILE A 128 -2.19 -1.35 -16.44
CA ILE A 128 -3.36 -1.98 -15.82
C ILE A 128 -4.25 -2.55 -16.94
N ASP A 129 -4.29 -3.87 -17.04
CA ASP A 129 -4.98 -4.59 -18.12
C ASP A 129 -6.49 -4.62 -17.92
N LEU A 130 -6.94 -4.75 -16.67
CA LEU A 130 -8.35 -4.96 -16.36
C LEU A 130 -8.86 -4.01 -15.27
N VAL A 131 -10.00 -3.38 -15.56
CA VAL A 131 -10.78 -2.59 -14.60
C VAL A 131 -12.26 -2.90 -14.79
N PRO A 132 -13.11 -2.77 -13.76
CA PRO A 132 -14.54 -2.95 -13.89
C PRO A 132 -15.17 -2.05 -14.97
N TYR A 133 -16.29 -2.48 -15.55
CA TYR A 133 -17.07 -1.65 -16.44
C TYR A 133 -17.71 -0.50 -15.68
N LYS A 134 -17.39 0.73 -16.10
CA LYS A 134 -17.95 1.96 -15.53
C LYS A 134 -19.36 2.24 -16.07
N ARG A 135 -20.32 2.44 -15.16
CA ARG A 135 -21.65 2.98 -15.52
C ARG A 135 -21.49 4.42 -16.02
N ARG A 136 -22.05 4.74 -17.18
CA ARG A 136 -22.02 6.09 -17.77
C ARG A 136 -23.34 6.82 -17.46
N PRO A 137 -23.34 8.16 -17.34
CA PRO A 137 -24.57 8.91 -17.13
C PRO A 137 -25.63 8.57 -18.20
N GLY A 138 -26.86 8.31 -17.76
CA GLY A 138 -27.99 7.97 -18.65
C GLY A 138 -27.91 6.59 -19.32
N ARG A 139 -26.96 5.72 -18.95
CA ARG A 139 -26.86 4.35 -19.48
C ARG A 139 -26.62 3.34 -18.38
N ASP A 140 -27.41 2.27 -18.39
CA ASP A 140 -27.20 1.13 -17.51
C ASP A 140 -26.13 0.18 -18.06
N LEU A 141 -25.52 -0.56 -17.14
CA LEU A 141 -24.62 -1.65 -17.51
C LEU A 141 -25.44 -2.78 -18.13
N HIS A 142 -24.93 -3.33 -19.23
CA HIS A 142 -25.45 -4.56 -19.80
C HIS A 142 -25.33 -5.71 -18.78
N GLU A 143 -26.22 -6.70 -18.83
CA GLU A 143 -26.21 -7.82 -17.88
C GLU A 143 -24.87 -8.58 -17.86
N ASN A 144 -24.22 -8.72 -19.02
CA ASN A 144 -22.89 -9.30 -19.10
C ASN A 144 -21.85 -8.47 -18.33
N HIS A 145 -21.86 -7.15 -18.47
CA HIS A 145 -20.96 -6.27 -17.70
C HIS A 145 -21.23 -6.31 -16.20
N LYS A 146 -22.50 -6.49 -15.79
CA LYS A 146 -22.85 -6.67 -14.37
C LYS A 146 -22.28 -7.99 -13.84
N ARG A 147 -22.42 -9.08 -14.60
CA ARG A 147 -21.82 -10.39 -14.26
C ARG A 147 -20.29 -10.30 -14.16
N ASP A 148 -19.64 -9.67 -15.13
CA ASP A 148 -18.18 -9.48 -15.10
C ASP A 148 -17.78 -8.67 -13.87
N ASN A 149 -18.42 -7.52 -13.61
CA ASN A 149 -18.15 -6.72 -12.42
C ASN A 149 -18.35 -7.48 -11.11
N MET A 150 -19.34 -8.38 -11.04
CA MET A 150 -19.58 -9.24 -9.88
C MET A 150 -18.43 -10.22 -9.66
N LEU A 151 -17.94 -10.87 -10.73
CA LEU A 151 -16.76 -11.74 -10.66
C LEU A 151 -15.52 -10.96 -10.21
N LEU A 152 -15.29 -9.78 -10.79
CA LEU A 152 -14.16 -8.93 -10.41
C LEU A 152 -14.26 -8.48 -8.95
N SER A 153 -15.46 -8.16 -8.46
CA SER A 153 -15.67 -7.80 -7.06
C SER A 153 -15.30 -8.94 -6.11
N GLY A 154 -15.60 -10.20 -6.47
CA GLY A 154 -15.22 -11.36 -5.66
C GLY A 154 -13.71 -11.52 -5.52
N VAL A 155 -12.98 -11.34 -6.63
CA VAL A 155 -11.52 -11.37 -6.64
C VAL A 155 -10.92 -10.21 -5.83
N ARG A 156 -11.51 -9.01 -5.93
CA ARG A 156 -11.02 -7.81 -5.23
C ARG A 156 -11.04 -7.92 -3.70
N ALA A 157 -11.84 -8.81 -3.12
CA ALA A 157 -11.76 -9.06 -1.68
C ALA A 157 -10.34 -9.47 -1.24
N ALA A 158 -9.52 -10.06 -2.13
CA ALA A 158 -8.13 -10.41 -1.84
C ALA A 158 -7.21 -9.20 -1.67
N VAL A 159 -7.37 -8.15 -2.47
CA VAL A 159 -6.55 -6.93 -2.32
C VAL A 159 -6.93 -6.15 -1.06
N GLU A 160 -8.21 -6.14 -0.69
CA GLU A 160 -8.67 -5.55 0.56
C GLU A 160 -8.05 -6.28 1.78
N ARG A 161 -7.96 -7.61 1.74
CA ARG A 161 -7.24 -8.39 2.77
C ARG A 161 -5.76 -8.06 2.80
N ALA A 162 -5.09 -7.96 1.65
CA ALA A 162 -3.68 -7.59 1.57
C ALA A 162 -3.44 -6.20 2.19
N VAL A 163 -4.27 -5.22 1.86
CA VAL A 163 -4.27 -3.88 2.45
C VAL A 163 -4.46 -3.94 3.97
N ALA A 164 -5.41 -4.74 4.46
CA ALA A 164 -5.63 -4.92 5.90
C ALA A 164 -4.41 -5.55 6.59
N HIS A 165 -3.74 -6.52 5.97
CA HIS A 165 -2.48 -7.08 6.48
C HIS A 165 -1.37 -6.05 6.54
N VAL A 166 -1.21 -5.20 5.52
CA VAL A 166 -0.27 -4.08 5.56
C VAL A 166 -0.62 -3.10 6.68
N LYS A 167 -1.91 -2.78 6.87
CA LYS A 167 -2.37 -1.89 7.94
C LYS A 167 -2.35 -2.49 9.34
N SER A 168 -2.11 -3.80 9.48
CA SER A 168 -1.82 -4.38 10.81
C SER A 168 -0.52 -3.84 11.41
N TRP A 169 0.37 -3.28 10.58
CA TRP A 169 1.51 -2.49 11.00
C TRP A 169 1.04 -1.12 11.45
N ARG A 170 0.85 -0.97 12.76
CA ARG A 170 0.24 0.20 13.42
C ARG A 170 0.83 1.56 12.98
N ILE A 171 2.09 1.62 12.58
CA ILE A 171 2.70 2.86 12.07
C ILE A 171 2.02 3.39 10.78
N LEU A 172 1.31 2.53 10.05
CA LEU A 172 0.57 2.81 8.80
C LEU A 172 -0.95 2.93 9.01
N SER A 173 -1.43 2.80 10.26
CA SER A 173 -2.85 2.63 10.57
C SER A 173 -3.36 3.74 11.49
N GLU A 174 -4.68 3.91 11.55
CA GLU A 174 -5.31 4.89 12.43
C GLU A 174 -5.22 4.45 13.89
N GLU A 175 -5.44 3.16 14.14
CA GLU A 175 -5.37 2.51 15.45
C GLU A 175 -3.99 2.65 16.10
N GLY A 176 -2.93 2.75 15.30
CA GLY A 176 -1.58 3.01 15.76
C GLY A 176 -1.28 4.46 16.15
N GLY A 177 -2.25 5.37 16.03
CA GLY A 177 -2.13 6.75 16.48
C GLY A 177 -1.58 7.72 15.42
N ARG A 178 -1.67 7.33 14.13
CA ARG A 178 -1.27 8.07 12.94
C ARG A 178 0.25 8.30 12.85
N TYR A 179 0.79 8.35 11.63
CA TYR A 179 2.21 8.60 11.42
C TYR A 179 2.61 10.03 11.82
N ARG A 180 3.59 10.17 12.72
CA ARG A 180 4.01 11.46 13.32
C ARG A 180 5.44 11.88 13.02
N ALA A 181 6.26 10.99 12.49
CA ALA A 181 7.63 11.35 12.12
C ALA A 181 7.62 12.28 10.89
N PRO A 182 8.72 13.01 10.63
CA PRO A 182 8.84 13.81 9.42
C PRO A 182 8.52 13.02 8.14
N LEU A 183 7.76 13.61 7.22
CA LEU A 183 7.19 12.91 6.06
C LEU A 183 8.25 12.39 5.10
N GLU A 184 9.40 13.04 5.03
CA GLU A 184 10.56 12.62 4.25
C GLU A 184 11.13 11.26 4.68
N LYS A 185 10.81 10.80 5.90
CA LYS A 185 11.23 9.51 6.46
C LYS A 185 10.22 8.38 6.17
N PHE A 186 9.07 8.70 5.59
CA PHE A 186 8.01 7.72 5.30
C PHE A 186 8.45 6.62 4.30
N PRO A 187 9.21 6.91 3.22
CA PRO A 187 9.71 5.86 2.32
C PRO A 187 10.50 4.77 3.04
N GLU A 188 11.39 5.15 3.96
CA GLU A 188 12.18 4.19 4.74
C GLU A 188 11.30 3.32 5.66
N VAL A 189 10.20 3.87 6.17
CA VAL A 189 9.20 3.12 6.95
C VAL A 189 8.49 2.11 6.06
N LEU A 190 8.11 2.49 4.83
CA LEU A 190 7.49 1.56 3.88
C LEU A 190 8.44 0.44 3.50
N ALA A 191 9.72 0.74 3.21
CA ALA A 191 10.72 -0.27 2.92
C ALA A 191 10.85 -1.28 4.08
N ALA A 192 10.98 -0.78 5.31
CA ALA A 192 11.06 -1.63 6.49
C ALA A 192 9.80 -2.49 6.70
N VAL A 193 8.60 -1.91 6.59
CA VAL A 193 7.34 -2.67 6.71
C VAL A 193 7.23 -3.74 5.62
N THR A 194 7.58 -3.40 4.38
CA THR A 194 7.53 -4.32 3.23
C THR A 194 8.43 -5.53 3.46
N GLY A 195 9.69 -5.31 3.82
CA GLY A 195 10.63 -6.40 4.09
C GLY A 195 10.22 -7.25 5.30
N LEU A 196 9.70 -6.63 6.37
CA LEU A 196 9.21 -7.38 7.53
C LEU A 196 7.97 -8.24 7.23
N ILE A 197 7.06 -7.76 6.38
CA ILE A 197 5.91 -8.56 5.93
C ILE A 197 6.38 -9.80 5.19
N ASN A 198 7.31 -9.63 4.26
CA ASN A 198 7.82 -10.75 3.47
C ASN A 198 8.68 -11.70 4.32
N LEU A 199 9.48 -11.19 5.26
CA LEU A 199 10.20 -12.01 6.22
C LEU A 199 9.25 -12.89 7.04
N ARG A 200 8.16 -12.30 7.56
CA ARG A 200 7.14 -13.04 8.30
C ARG A 200 6.51 -14.14 7.45
N ARG A 201 6.26 -13.86 6.17
CA ARG A 201 5.76 -14.86 5.21
C ARG A 201 6.78 -15.97 5.00
N PHE A 202 8.03 -15.64 4.73
CA PHE A 202 9.11 -16.61 4.53
C PHE A 202 9.24 -17.56 5.72
N LEU A 203 9.29 -17.00 6.94
CA LEU A 203 9.37 -17.81 8.16
C LEU A 203 8.13 -18.70 8.32
N ARG A 204 6.93 -18.24 7.97
CA ARG A 204 5.74 -19.09 8.04
C ARG A 204 5.81 -20.29 7.08
N VAL A 205 6.26 -20.07 5.84
CA VAL A 205 6.37 -21.14 4.83
C VAL A 205 7.50 -22.12 5.15
N ALA A 206 8.59 -21.65 5.76
CA ALA A 206 9.75 -22.48 6.04
C ALA A 206 9.57 -23.45 7.23
N TYR A 207 8.60 -23.18 8.11
CA TYR A 207 8.38 -23.93 9.36
C TYR A 207 6.97 -24.54 9.49
N GLU A 208 6.18 -24.53 8.41
CA GLU A 208 4.93 -25.30 8.24
C GLU A 208 5.16 -26.50 7.32
#